data_AF-A0A7T2W0R1-F1
#
_entry.id   AF-A0A7T2W0R1-F1
#
_cell.length_a   1.000
_cell.length_b   1.000
_cell.length_c   1.000
_cell.angle_alpha   90.00
_cell.angle_beta   90.00
_cell.angle_gamma   90.00
#
_symmetry.space_group_name_H-M   'P 1'
#
loop_
_entity.id
_entity.type
_entity.pdbx_description
1 polymer ?
#
loop_
_entity_poly.entity_id
_entity_poly.type
_entity_poly.pdbx_seq_one_letter_code
_entity_poly.pdbx_strand_id
1 'polypeptide(L)'
;MNLQKYKRLLIVLFFPLILAGCVLYLVAPFNKNPIVLCEIVLQEHCSIMTWDAADYKRKNYVAKFIDVDGDEFRRPPIRPLVEASPRTIRDARIIKITNKSGLTDQESSEISQLIGKSGGILLGTEDGKHSLYDKDDFIFYCHNVNFSSDGIYSSRCFGKKWAVLIDYSLDEEGAAIVENLRHEINRVIDGYKKEYYVYLLLVIPFFLYLFLVLSFIIWLAAKAYRYVQKG
;
A
#
# COMPACT_ATOMS: atom_id res chain seq x y z
N MET A 1 30.63 -42.91 3.86
CA MET A 1 29.88 -42.16 4.91
C MET A 1 28.40 -42.38 4.68
N ASN A 2 27.63 -42.92 5.64
CA ASN A 2 26.19 -43.24 5.44
C ASN A 2 25.34 -41.96 5.31
N LEU A 3 24.31 -42.01 4.47
CA LEU A 3 23.36 -40.91 4.20
C LEU A 3 22.79 -40.27 5.49
N GLN A 4 22.53 -41.09 6.52
CA GLN A 4 22.05 -40.62 7.83
C GLN A 4 23.07 -39.73 8.57
N LYS A 5 24.37 -40.00 8.45
CA LYS A 5 25.42 -39.20 9.07
C LYS A 5 25.54 -37.83 8.40
N TYR A 6 25.39 -37.78 7.07
CA TYR A 6 25.38 -36.52 6.31
C TYR A 6 24.16 -35.66 6.65
N LYS A 7 22.96 -36.25 6.74
CA LYS A 7 21.74 -35.54 7.16
C LYS A 7 21.88 -34.93 8.56
N ARG A 8 22.41 -35.69 9.53
CA ARG A 8 22.64 -35.17 10.89
C ARG A 8 23.64 -34.02 10.91
N LEU A 9 24.74 -34.14 10.17
CA LEU A 9 25.74 -33.07 10.06
C LEU A 9 25.14 -31.79 9.45
N LEU A 10 24.35 -31.94 8.39
CA LEU A 10 23.70 -30.81 7.71
C LEU A 10 22.72 -30.10 8.65
N ILE A 11 21.90 -30.83 9.40
CA ILE A 11 20.96 -30.25 10.37
C ILE A 11 21.71 -29.50 11.47
N VAL A 12 22.71 -30.14 12.08
CA VAL A 12 23.48 -29.56 13.20
C VAL A 12 24.20 -28.28 12.78
N LEU A 13 24.58 -28.15 11.51
CA LEU A 13 25.32 -27.00 11.01
C LEU A 13 24.44 -25.91 10.41
N PHE A 14 23.44 -26.28 9.60
CA PHE A 14 22.60 -25.30 8.88
C PHE A 14 21.54 -24.70 9.80
N PHE A 15 20.96 -25.49 10.70
CA PHE A 15 19.91 -25.01 11.59
C PHE A 15 20.34 -23.82 12.47
N PRO A 16 21.47 -23.87 13.22
CA PRO A 16 21.88 -22.73 14.03
C PRO A 16 22.24 -21.49 13.19
N LEU A 17 22.77 -21.66 11.98
CA LEU A 17 23.11 -20.54 11.09
C LEU A 17 21.85 -19.85 10.55
N ILE A 18 20.82 -20.62 10.17
CA ILE A 18 19.51 -20.06 9.78
C ILE A 18 18.86 -19.39 10.99
N LEU A 19 18.93 -19.99 12.18
CA LEU A 19 18.40 -19.40 13.40
C LEU A 19 19.07 -18.05 13.70
N ALA A 20 20.39 -17.95 13.54
CA ALA A 20 21.11 -16.68 13.68
C ALA A 20 20.62 -15.63 12.66
N GLY A 21 20.33 -16.03 11.42
CA GLY A 21 19.73 -15.13 10.42
C GLY A 21 18.33 -14.69 10.78
N CYS A 22 17.51 -15.56 11.38
CA CYS A 22 16.22 -15.19 11.95
C CYS A 22 16.37 -14.15 13.08
N VAL A 23 17.38 -14.30 13.95
CA VAL A 23 17.69 -13.29 14.98
C VAL A 23 18.10 -11.96 14.34
N LEU A 24 18.92 -11.98 13.29
CA LEU A 24 19.31 -10.79 12.56
C LEU A 24 18.11 -10.06 11.94
N TYR A 25 17.17 -10.80 11.35
CA TYR A 25 15.91 -10.27 10.83
C TYR A 25 15.09 -9.54 11.92
N LEU A 26 15.12 -10.00 13.17
CA LEU A 26 14.43 -9.34 14.29
C LEU A 26 15.14 -8.05 14.73
N VAL A 27 16.47 -8.01 14.64
CA VAL A 27 17.27 -6.84 15.05
C VAL A 27 17.24 -5.73 13.98
N ALA A 28 17.18 -6.11 12.70
CA ALA A 28 17.16 -5.17 11.58
C ALA A 28 15.93 -5.36 10.69
N PRO A 29 14.69 -5.18 11.22
CA PRO A 29 13.48 -5.56 10.51
C PRO A 29 13.24 -4.71 9.27
N PHE A 30 12.74 -5.35 8.22
CA PHE A 30 12.25 -4.65 7.04
C PHE A 30 10.97 -3.87 7.36
N ASN A 31 10.85 -2.63 6.87
CA ASN A 31 9.65 -1.83 7.09
C ASN A 31 8.46 -2.42 6.31
N LYS A 32 7.49 -2.99 7.03
CA LYS A 32 6.29 -3.61 6.45
C LYS A 32 5.14 -2.64 6.20
N ASN A 33 5.22 -1.42 6.73
CA ASN A 33 4.16 -0.41 6.61
C ASN A 33 4.73 0.84 5.94
N PRO A 34 5.14 0.77 4.66
CA PRO A 34 5.62 1.94 3.94
C PRO A 34 4.48 2.94 3.73
N ILE A 35 4.81 4.23 3.62
CA ILE A 35 3.87 5.24 3.17
C ILE A 35 4.05 5.38 1.67
N VAL A 36 2.97 5.19 0.90
CA VAL A 36 2.94 5.40 -0.54
C VAL A 36 2.22 6.71 -0.79
N LEU A 37 2.90 7.66 -1.41
CA LEU A 37 2.32 8.96 -1.78
C LEU A 37 2.19 9.05 -3.29
N CYS A 38 0.99 9.33 -3.78
CA CYS A 38 0.69 9.47 -5.19
C CYS A 38 0.30 10.90 -5.54
N GLU A 39 0.87 11.46 -6.61
CA GLU A 39 0.63 12.83 -7.06
C GLU A 39 0.40 12.89 -8.57
N ILE A 40 -0.44 13.83 -9.00
CA ILE A 40 -0.65 14.16 -10.41
C ILE A 40 0.18 15.41 -10.73
N VAL A 41 1.35 15.24 -11.36
CA VAL A 41 2.15 16.39 -11.86
C VAL A 41 1.95 16.58 -13.35
N LEU A 42 2.15 15.51 -14.12
CA LEU A 42 1.86 15.41 -15.57
C LEU A 42 1.13 14.10 -15.87
N GLN A 43 1.51 13.06 -15.13
CA GLN A 43 0.90 11.74 -15.10
C GLN A 43 0.82 11.30 -13.64
N GLU A 44 0.08 10.21 -13.41
CA GLU A 44 0.03 9.56 -12.11
C GLU A 44 1.43 9.09 -11.68
N HIS A 45 1.91 9.54 -10.53
CA HIS A 45 3.19 9.11 -10.00
C HIS A 45 3.09 8.78 -8.51
N CYS A 46 3.32 7.51 -8.19
CA CYS A 46 3.40 7.03 -6.81
C CYS A 46 4.85 6.77 -6.40
N SER A 47 5.18 7.08 -5.15
CA SER A 47 6.50 6.83 -4.56
C SER A 47 6.40 6.41 -3.10
N ILE A 48 7.38 5.62 -2.64
CA ILE A 48 7.49 5.26 -1.21
C ILE A 48 8.26 6.35 -0.50
N MET A 49 7.72 6.82 0.62
CA MET A 49 8.28 7.90 1.40
C MET A 49 8.55 7.49 2.84
N THR A 50 9.52 8.16 3.45
CA THR A 50 9.68 8.14 4.91
C THR A 50 8.59 9.00 5.55
N TRP A 51 8.35 8.77 6.84
CA TRP A 51 7.36 9.56 7.60
C TRP A 51 7.66 11.07 7.54
N ASP A 52 8.93 11.46 7.68
CA ASP A 52 9.33 12.87 7.66
C ASP A 52 9.10 13.52 6.28
N ALA A 53 9.37 12.80 5.20
CA ALA A 53 9.12 13.29 3.85
C ALA A 53 7.61 13.42 3.56
N ALA A 54 6.81 12.45 4.02
CA ALA A 54 5.36 12.50 3.90
C ALA A 54 4.77 13.65 4.74
N ASP A 55 5.22 13.83 5.99
CA ASP A 55 4.78 14.92 6.87
C ASP A 55 5.15 16.30 6.30
N TYR A 56 6.36 16.45 5.78
CA TYR A 56 6.78 17.67 5.10
C TYR A 56 5.88 17.98 3.90
N LYS A 57 5.58 16.98 3.06
CA LYS A 57 4.67 17.19 1.92
C LYS A 57 3.25 17.55 2.37
N ARG A 58 2.70 16.85 3.36
CA ARG A 58 1.35 17.15 3.91
C ARG A 58 1.22 18.59 4.40
N LYS A 59 2.25 19.12 5.07
CA LYS A 59 2.24 20.51 5.58
C LYS A 59 2.30 21.58 4.49
N ASN A 60 2.83 21.25 3.33
CA ASN A 60 3.00 22.20 2.22
C ASN A 60 1.86 22.16 1.19
N TYR A 61 0.90 21.24 1.34
CA TYR A 61 -0.27 21.15 0.47
C TYR A 61 -1.47 21.91 1.06
N VAL A 62 -2.15 22.70 0.22
CA VAL A 62 -3.35 23.47 0.62
C VAL A 62 -4.57 22.55 0.84
N ALA A 63 -4.65 21.46 0.08
CA ALA A 63 -5.73 20.47 0.17
C ALA A 63 -5.19 19.17 0.80
N LYS A 64 -6.05 18.50 1.58
CA LYS A 64 -5.67 17.25 2.25
C LYS A 64 -5.53 16.12 1.24
N PHE A 65 -4.45 15.36 1.38
CA PHE A 65 -4.28 14.09 0.67
C PHE A 65 -5.46 13.16 0.97
N ILE A 66 -5.82 12.37 -0.03
CA ILE A 66 -6.87 11.37 0.06
C ILE A 66 -6.31 10.08 0.63
N ASP A 67 -7.02 9.50 1.59
CA ASP A 67 -6.72 8.15 2.04
C ASP A 67 -7.20 7.18 0.97
N VAL A 68 -6.29 6.37 0.44
CA VAL A 68 -6.63 5.35 -0.56
C VAL A 68 -6.61 3.99 0.11
N ASP A 69 -7.72 3.28 0.01
CA ASP A 69 -7.91 2.00 0.67
C ASP A 69 -8.37 0.93 -0.32
N GLY A 70 -8.16 -0.33 0.04
CA GLY A 70 -8.51 -1.48 -0.76
C GLY A 70 -8.06 -2.76 -0.11
N ASP A 71 -8.86 -3.82 -0.27
CA ASP A 71 -8.55 -5.14 0.30
C ASP A 71 -7.20 -5.69 -0.18
N GLU A 72 -6.77 -5.31 -1.38
CA GLU A 72 -5.48 -5.68 -1.94
C GLU A 72 -4.28 -5.06 -1.22
N PHE A 73 -4.45 -3.88 -0.60
CA PHE A 73 -3.38 -3.20 0.14
C PHE A 73 -3.28 -3.68 1.60
N ARG A 74 -4.31 -4.33 2.13
CA ARG A 74 -4.33 -4.82 3.52
C ARG A 74 -3.68 -6.21 3.67
N ARG A 75 -3.37 -6.88 2.56
CA ARG A 75 -2.87 -8.26 2.55
C ARG A 75 -1.39 -8.33 2.97
N PRO A 76 -1.00 -9.26 3.86
CA PRO A 76 0.41 -9.50 4.17
C PRO A 76 1.19 -9.93 2.91
N PRO A 77 2.52 -9.70 2.86
CA PRO A 77 3.39 -9.33 3.98
C PRO A 77 3.62 -7.83 4.20
N ILE A 78 3.19 -6.97 3.27
CA ILE A 78 3.34 -5.51 3.31
C ILE A 78 1.96 -4.87 3.40
N ARG A 79 1.78 -3.91 4.32
CA ARG A 79 0.54 -3.16 4.52
C ARG A 79 0.83 -1.66 4.39
N PRO A 80 0.89 -1.13 3.17
CA PRO A 80 1.17 0.27 2.97
C PRO A 80 0.05 1.15 3.51
N LEU A 81 0.42 2.33 3.98
CA LEU A 81 -0.50 3.47 4.08
C LEU A 81 -0.44 4.21 2.75
N VAL A 82 -1.55 4.30 2.03
CA VAL A 82 -1.58 4.93 0.72
C VAL A 82 -2.33 6.26 0.80
N GLU A 83 -1.64 7.33 0.42
CA GLU A 83 -2.17 8.68 0.35
C GLU A 83 -2.02 9.17 -1.10
N ALA A 84 -3.01 9.90 -1.64
CA ALA A 84 -2.90 10.47 -2.98
C ALA A 84 -3.33 11.94 -3.02
N SER A 85 -2.88 12.69 -4.03
CA SER A 85 -3.27 14.07 -4.22
C SER A 85 -4.78 14.19 -4.49
N PRO A 86 -5.41 15.33 -4.16
CA PRO A 86 -6.83 15.55 -4.42
C PRO A 86 -7.22 15.38 -5.90
N ARG A 87 -8.47 14.98 -6.14
CA ARG A 87 -9.02 14.71 -7.48
C ARG A 87 -10.47 15.11 -7.56
N THR A 88 -10.88 15.54 -8.74
CA THR A 88 -12.30 15.78 -9.04
C THR A 88 -12.76 14.71 -10.02
N ILE A 89 -13.83 14.01 -9.65
CA ILE A 89 -14.50 13.04 -10.49
C ILE A 89 -15.86 13.62 -10.85
N ARG A 90 -16.14 13.64 -12.15
CA ARG A 90 -17.45 14.07 -12.69
C ARG A 90 -18.34 12.84 -12.86
N ASP A 91 -19.64 13.09 -12.93
CA ASP A 91 -20.64 12.10 -13.32
C ASP A 91 -20.62 10.78 -12.53
N ALA A 92 -20.24 10.84 -11.26
CA ALA A 92 -20.26 9.70 -10.36
C ALA A 92 -21.72 9.35 -10.01
N ARG A 93 -22.15 8.13 -10.31
CA ARG A 93 -23.51 7.67 -10.03
C ARG A 93 -23.59 7.00 -8.68
N ILE A 94 -24.40 7.56 -7.78
CA ILE A 94 -24.61 6.99 -6.43
C ILE A 94 -25.40 5.69 -6.54
N ILE A 95 -24.87 4.62 -5.97
CA ILE A 95 -25.52 3.30 -5.88
C ILE A 95 -26.17 3.15 -4.50
N LYS A 96 -25.46 3.59 -3.45
CA LYS A 96 -25.88 3.38 -2.08
C LYS A 96 -25.36 4.49 -1.18
N ILE A 97 -26.12 4.79 -0.14
CA ILE A 97 -25.71 5.72 0.94
C ILE A 97 -25.96 5.02 2.27
N THR A 98 -24.92 4.95 3.08
CA THR A 98 -24.92 4.28 4.39
C THR A 98 -24.22 5.14 5.44
N ASN A 99 -24.23 4.70 6.70
CA ASN A 99 -23.54 5.34 7.83
C ASN A 99 -23.83 6.84 7.93
N LYS A 100 -25.11 7.18 7.80
CA LYS A 100 -25.63 8.54 7.92
C LYS A 100 -25.52 9.01 9.36
N SER A 101 -24.58 9.91 9.62
CA SER A 101 -24.34 10.48 10.95
C SER A 101 -24.53 11.98 10.93
N GLY A 102 -25.22 12.54 11.92
CA GLY A 102 -25.42 13.99 12.07
C GLY A 102 -26.41 14.63 11.10
N LEU A 103 -27.11 13.83 10.29
CA LEU A 103 -28.22 14.25 9.45
C LEU A 103 -29.50 14.32 10.28
N THR A 104 -30.33 15.34 10.05
CA THR A 104 -31.74 15.35 10.45
C THR A 104 -32.55 14.35 9.61
N ASP A 105 -33.77 14.02 10.04
CA ASP A 105 -34.65 13.11 9.29
C ASP A 105 -34.96 13.62 7.88
N GLN A 106 -35.15 14.95 7.74
CA GLN A 106 -35.36 15.59 6.45
C GLN A 106 -34.12 15.46 5.55
N GLU A 107 -32.93 15.84 6.04
CA GLU A 107 -31.68 15.73 5.26
C GLU A 107 -31.36 14.26 4.91
N SER A 108 -31.67 13.33 5.80
CA SER A 108 -31.50 11.88 5.56
C SER A 108 -32.42 11.38 4.45
N SER A 109 -33.64 11.92 4.36
CA SER A 109 -34.58 11.62 3.27
C SER A 109 -34.10 12.23 1.95
N GLU A 110 -33.77 13.52 1.96
CA GLU A 110 -33.29 14.26 0.77
C GLU A 110 -32.03 13.64 0.18
N ILE A 111 -31.02 13.33 1.01
CA ILE A 111 -29.79 12.71 0.52
C ILE A 111 -30.04 11.32 -0.06
N SER A 112 -31.05 10.58 0.42
CA SER A 112 -31.41 9.28 -0.14
C SER A 112 -31.98 9.37 -1.55
N GLN A 113 -32.60 10.50 -1.90
CA GLN A 113 -33.17 10.72 -3.23
C GLN A 113 -32.09 10.84 -4.32
N LEU A 114 -30.83 11.06 -3.91
CA LEU A 114 -29.67 11.08 -4.81
C LEU A 114 -29.25 9.69 -5.27
N ILE A 115 -29.77 8.60 -4.68
CA ILE A 115 -29.49 7.25 -5.14
C ILE A 115 -29.97 7.09 -6.59
N GLY A 116 -29.07 6.64 -7.47
CA GLY A 116 -29.28 6.51 -8.90
C GLY A 116 -29.00 7.79 -9.71
N LYS A 117 -28.79 8.93 -9.05
CA LYS A 117 -28.40 10.19 -9.68
C LYS A 117 -26.88 10.24 -9.88
N SER A 118 -26.45 11.03 -10.85
CA SER A 118 -25.03 11.28 -11.15
C SER A 118 -24.66 12.71 -10.76
N GLY A 119 -23.46 12.91 -10.24
CA GLY A 119 -22.99 14.20 -9.76
C GLY A 119 -21.49 14.23 -9.51
N GLY A 120 -20.99 15.31 -8.93
CA GLY A 120 -19.56 15.51 -8.68
C GLY A 120 -19.08 14.87 -7.39
N ILE A 121 -17.91 14.23 -7.42
CA ILE A 121 -17.17 13.80 -6.23
C ILE A 121 -15.80 14.47 -6.24
N LEU A 122 -15.52 15.26 -5.20
CA LEU A 122 -14.20 15.81 -4.94
C LEU A 122 -13.53 14.98 -3.85
N LEU A 123 -12.54 14.21 -4.25
CA LEU A 123 -11.68 13.45 -3.35
C LEU A 123 -10.56 14.38 -2.86
N GLY A 124 -10.45 14.54 -1.55
CA GLY A 124 -9.45 15.39 -0.92
C GLY A 124 -10.06 16.75 -0.67
N THR A 125 -10.09 17.16 0.60
CA THR A 125 -10.83 18.35 1.03
C THR A 125 -9.86 19.42 1.50
N GLU A 126 -10.12 20.64 1.07
CA GLU A 126 -9.56 21.82 1.75
C GLU A 126 -10.35 22.03 3.05
N ASP A 127 -9.68 22.55 4.07
CA ASP A 127 -10.33 22.86 5.34
C ASP A 127 -11.52 23.81 5.13
N GLY A 128 -12.68 23.44 5.69
CA GLY A 128 -13.91 24.23 5.62
C GLY A 128 -14.76 24.03 4.36
N LYS A 129 -14.35 23.15 3.43
CA LYS A 129 -15.21 22.72 2.31
C LYS A 129 -16.18 21.63 2.77
N HIS A 130 -17.42 21.74 2.33
CA HIS A 130 -18.49 20.82 2.70
C HIS A 130 -19.29 20.42 1.47
N SER A 131 -19.76 19.17 1.49
CA SER A 131 -20.72 18.62 0.53
C SER A 131 -21.92 19.52 0.35
N LEU A 132 -22.26 19.77 -0.90
CA LEU A 132 -23.42 20.54 -1.34
C LEU A 132 -24.30 19.62 -2.17
N TYR A 133 -25.61 19.68 -1.95
CA TYR A 133 -26.56 18.94 -2.74
C TYR A 133 -27.90 19.66 -2.77
N ASP A 134 -28.66 19.39 -3.81
CA ASP A 134 -30.09 19.67 -3.92
C ASP A 134 -30.79 18.38 -4.42
N LYS A 135 -32.09 18.44 -4.74
CA LYS A 135 -32.88 17.27 -5.13
C LYS A 135 -32.38 16.53 -6.38
N ASP A 136 -31.70 17.24 -7.28
CA ASP A 136 -31.32 16.71 -8.60
C ASP A 136 -29.81 16.73 -8.89
N ASP A 137 -29.01 17.43 -8.10
CA ASP A 137 -27.57 17.57 -8.31
C ASP A 137 -26.82 17.57 -6.99
N PHE A 138 -25.56 17.14 -7.02
CA PHE A 138 -24.71 17.10 -5.85
C PHE A 138 -23.23 17.25 -6.19
N ILE A 139 -22.51 17.81 -5.22
CA ILE A 139 -21.06 17.87 -5.18
C ILE A 139 -20.63 17.38 -3.80
N PHE A 140 -20.16 16.14 -3.73
CA PHE A 140 -19.69 15.53 -2.50
C PHE A 140 -18.19 15.75 -2.29
N TYR A 141 -17.85 16.27 -1.11
CA TYR A 141 -16.47 16.43 -0.66
C TYR A 141 -16.12 15.25 0.25
N CYS A 142 -15.18 14.42 -0.18
CA CYS A 142 -14.87 13.14 0.44
C CYS A 142 -13.38 13.01 0.78
N HIS A 143 -13.05 12.30 1.86
CA HIS A 143 -11.66 12.22 2.34
C HIS A 143 -10.91 11.00 1.82
N ASN A 144 -11.63 9.96 1.41
CA ASN A 144 -11.04 8.69 1.05
C ASN A 144 -11.70 8.11 -0.19
N VAL A 145 -10.98 7.18 -0.83
CA VAL A 145 -11.52 6.30 -1.86
C VAL A 145 -11.15 4.87 -1.48
N ASN A 146 -12.13 3.99 -1.49
CA ASN A 146 -11.96 2.57 -1.27
C ASN A 146 -12.29 1.82 -2.55
N PHE A 147 -11.35 1.03 -3.06
CA PHE A 147 -11.56 0.17 -4.23
C PHE A 147 -12.37 -1.06 -3.81
N SER A 148 -13.63 -1.13 -4.23
CA SER A 148 -14.43 -2.35 -4.13
C SER A 148 -14.22 -3.23 -5.37
N SER A 149 -14.70 -4.47 -5.30
CA SER A 149 -14.85 -5.31 -6.49
C SER A 149 -15.87 -4.69 -7.46
N ASP A 150 -15.71 -5.01 -8.75
CA ASP A 150 -16.73 -4.80 -9.79
C ASP A 150 -17.01 -3.34 -10.20
N GLY A 151 -15.99 -2.46 -10.17
CA GLY A 151 -16.13 -1.07 -10.66
C GLY A 151 -16.99 -0.18 -9.78
N ILE A 152 -17.19 -0.60 -8.52
CA ILE A 152 -17.84 0.17 -7.47
C ILE A 152 -16.75 0.74 -6.56
N TYR A 153 -16.94 1.98 -6.14
CA TYR A 153 -16.03 2.69 -5.26
C TYR A 153 -16.81 3.21 -4.05
N SER A 154 -16.15 3.27 -2.90
CA SER A 154 -16.77 3.81 -1.69
C SER A 154 -15.98 4.97 -1.11
N SER A 155 -16.66 6.02 -0.69
CA SER A 155 -16.03 7.21 -0.13
C SER A 155 -16.83 7.75 1.06
N ARG A 156 -16.11 8.22 2.09
CA ARG A 156 -16.70 8.94 3.21
C ARG A 156 -16.70 10.43 2.90
N CYS A 157 -17.89 11.00 2.85
CA CYS A 157 -18.13 12.38 2.46
C CYS A 157 -18.76 13.17 3.60
N PHE A 158 -18.46 14.46 3.65
CA PHE A 158 -18.77 15.31 4.80
C PHE A 158 -19.55 16.54 4.35
N GLY A 159 -20.64 16.83 5.06
CA GLY A 159 -21.32 18.12 5.02
C GLY A 159 -20.92 18.98 6.23
N LYS A 160 -21.69 20.05 6.47
CA LYS A 160 -21.41 21.01 7.55
C LYS A 160 -21.47 20.39 8.95
N LYS A 161 -22.40 19.44 9.17
CA LYS A 161 -22.65 18.78 10.46
C LYS A 161 -22.88 17.27 10.33
N TRP A 162 -22.67 16.73 9.15
CA TRP A 162 -22.97 15.34 8.85
C TRP A 162 -21.84 14.65 8.10
N ALA A 163 -21.84 13.32 8.18
CA ALA A 163 -20.99 12.46 7.39
C ALA A 163 -21.81 11.28 6.87
N VAL A 164 -21.50 10.83 5.66
CA VAL A 164 -22.09 9.64 5.05
C VAL A 164 -21.02 8.80 4.37
N LEU A 165 -21.28 7.51 4.21
CA LEU A 165 -20.53 6.63 3.32
C LEU A 165 -21.36 6.41 2.06
N ILE A 166 -20.81 6.79 0.91
CA ILE A 166 -21.44 6.55 -0.40
C ILE A 166 -20.72 5.43 -1.13
N ASP A 167 -21.49 4.58 -1.79
CA ASP A 167 -21.00 3.67 -2.82
C ASP A 167 -21.44 4.22 -4.18
N TYR A 168 -20.54 4.29 -5.14
CA TYR A 168 -20.79 4.89 -6.44
C TYR A 168 -20.09 4.13 -7.57
N SER A 169 -20.67 4.25 -8.76
CA SER A 169 -20.04 3.82 -10.02
C SER A 169 -19.58 5.05 -10.79
N LEU A 170 -18.55 4.87 -11.61
CA LEU A 170 -17.98 5.91 -12.44
C LEU A 170 -18.23 5.61 -13.91
N ASP A 171 -18.28 6.66 -14.71
CA ASP A 171 -18.20 6.55 -16.17
C ASP A 171 -16.76 6.22 -16.60
N GLU A 172 -16.51 6.15 -17.91
CA GLU A 172 -15.21 5.77 -18.45
C GLU A 172 -14.09 6.74 -18.05
N GLU A 173 -14.37 8.05 -18.05
CA GLU A 173 -13.39 9.09 -17.67
C GLU A 173 -13.07 9.03 -16.17
N GLY A 174 -14.09 9.00 -15.31
CA GLY A 174 -13.93 8.88 -13.87
C GLY A 174 -13.23 7.58 -13.47
N ALA A 175 -13.62 6.46 -14.10
CA ALA A 175 -12.98 5.16 -13.87
C ALA A 175 -11.50 5.20 -14.28
N ALA A 176 -11.14 5.82 -15.41
CA ALA A 176 -9.75 5.95 -15.84
C ALA A 176 -8.89 6.70 -14.80
N ILE A 177 -9.41 7.77 -14.18
CA ILE A 177 -8.68 8.52 -13.14
C ILE A 177 -8.35 7.62 -11.94
N VAL A 178 -9.33 6.81 -11.51
CA VAL A 178 -9.25 5.99 -10.30
C VAL A 178 -8.46 4.70 -10.56
N GLU A 179 -8.60 4.09 -11.74
CA GLU A 179 -7.85 2.90 -12.13
C GLU A 179 -6.39 3.21 -12.47
N ASN A 180 -6.07 4.38 -13.04
CA ASN A 180 -4.68 4.81 -13.22
C ASN A 180 -3.96 4.97 -11.87
N LEU A 181 -4.64 5.56 -10.88
CA LEU A 181 -4.15 5.62 -9.50
C LEU A 181 -3.92 4.22 -8.94
N ARG A 182 -4.91 3.34 -9.05
CA ARG A 182 -4.80 1.95 -8.58
C ARG A 182 -3.63 1.21 -9.23
N HIS A 183 -3.44 1.39 -10.54
CA HIS A 183 -2.35 0.77 -11.29
C HIS A 183 -0.99 1.21 -10.76
N GLU A 184 -0.77 2.52 -10.59
CA GLU A 184 0.49 3.06 -10.10
C GLU A 184 0.78 2.68 -8.65
N ILE A 185 -0.25 2.67 -7.78
CA ILE A 185 -0.13 2.17 -6.41
C ILE A 185 0.35 0.71 -6.43
N ASN A 186 -0.31 -0.15 -7.20
CA ASN A 186 0.04 -1.56 -7.29
C ASN A 186 1.45 -1.77 -7.86
N ARG A 187 1.85 -0.99 -8.88
CA ARG A 187 3.20 -1.02 -9.45
C ARG A 187 4.27 -0.78 -8.39
N VAL A 188 4.08 0.24 -7.56
CA VAL A 188 5.03 0.60 -6.48
C VAL A 188 5.03 -0.44 -5.37
N ILE A 189 3.85 -0.86 -4.91
CA ILE A 189 3.71 -1.87 -3.85
C ILE A 189 4.34 -3.20 -4.27
N ASP A 190 4.11 -3.65 -5.50
CA ASP A 190 4.66 -4.91 -6.00
C ASP A 190 6.18 -4.83 -6.17
N GLY A 191 6.71 -3.67 -6.56
CA GLY A 191 8.16 -3.40 -6.49
C GLY A 191 8.70 -3.61 -5.08
N TYR A 192 8.04 -3.02 -4.08
CA TYR A 192 8.45 -3.11 -2.68
C TYR A 192 8.28 -4.51 -2.07
N LYS A 193 7.26 -5.27 -2.49
CA LYS A 193 7.13 -6.69 -2.14
C LYS A 193 8.31 -7.50 -2.67
N LYS A 194 8.77 -7.24 -3.89
CA LYS A 194 9.97 -7.90 -4.44
C LYS A 194 11.20 -7.57 -3.60
N GLU A 195 11.38 -6.31 -3.23
CA GLU A 195 12.47 -5.90 -2.32
C GLU A 195 12.40 -6.64 -0.97
N TYR A 196 11.21 -6.77 -0.38
CA TYR A 196 11.01 -7.55 0.84
C TYR A 196 11.43 -9.02 0.68
N TYR A 197 11.06 -9.67 -0.41
CA TYR A 197 11.46 -11.06 -0.67
C TYR A 197 12.96 -11.21 -0.91
N VAL A 198 13.58 -10.26 -1.63
CA VAL A 198 15.04 -10.23 -1.80
C VAL A 198 15.72 -10.05 -0.45
N TYR A 199 15.21 -9.14 0.39
CA TYR A 199 15.72 -8.94 1.74
C TYR A 199 15.63 -10.22 2.58
N LEU A 200 14.51 -10.96 2.55
CA LEU A 200 14.39 -12.25 3.24
C LEU A 200 15.40 -13.29 2.72
N LEU A 201 15.58 -13.35 1.40
CA LEU A 201 16.52 -14.26 0.76
C LEU A 201 17.97 -13.94 1.11
N LEU A 202 18.30 -12.68 1.37
CA LEU A 202 19.65 -12.29 1.76
C LEU A 202 19.90 -12.43 3.28
N VAL A 203 18.96 -11.97 4.11
CA VAL A 203 19.16 -11.84 5.56
C VAL A 203 19.00 -13.17 6.29
N ILE A 204 17.97 -13.96 5.99
CA ILE A 204 17.71 -15.22 6.70
C ILE A 204 18.84 -16.24 6.50
N PRO A 205 19.31 -16.51 5.27
CA PRO A 205 20.45 -17.42 5.05
C PRO A 205 21.81 -16.71 5.09
N PHE A 206 21.91 -15.46 5.55
CA PHE A 206 23.16 -14.69 5.53
C PHE A 206 24.34 -15.45 6.15
N PHE A 207 24.18 -15.97 7.36
CA PHE A 207 25.24 -16.71 8.06
C PHE A 207 25.56 -18.05 7.38
N LEU A 208 24.59 -18.65 6.70
CA LEU A 208 24.83 -19.83 5.89
C LEU A 208 25.70 -19.49 4.68
N TYR A 209 25.40 -18.39 3.98
CA TYR A 209 26.23 -17.91 2.87
C TYR A 209 27.65 -17.60 3.33
N LEU A 210 27.79 -16.89 4.46
CA LEU A 210 29.09 -16.58 5.05
C LEU A 210 29.88 -17.87 5.36
N PHE A 211 29.24 -18.85 5.99
CA PHE A 211 29.86 -20.13 6.31
C PHE A 211 30.33 -20.87 5.04
N LEU A 212 29.51 -20.92 3.99
CA LEU A 212 29.83 -21.60 2.74
C LEU A 212 31.01 -20.93 2.03
N VAL A 213 31.03 -19.59 2.00
CA VAL A 213 32.12 -18.81 1.40
C VAL A 213 33.43 -19.04 2.16
N LEU A 214 33.42 -18.94 3.50
CA LEU A 214 34.62 -19.19 4.31
C LEU A 214 35.13 -20.63 4.17
N SER A 215 34.22 -21.60 4.18
CA SER A 215 34.56 -23.02 3.98
C SER A 215 35.19 -23.26 2.61
N PHE A 216 34.68 -22.62 1.56
CA PHE A 216 35.22 -22.71 0.21
C PHE A 216 36.61 -22.08 0.10
N ILE A 217 36.83 -20.91 0.71
CA ILE A 217 38.15 -20.24 0.76
C ILE A 217 39.18 -21.12 1.47
N ILE A 218 38.84 -21.68 2.63
CA ILE A 218 39.72 -22.57 3.39
C ILE A 218 40.07 -23.82 2.55
N TRP A 219 39.09 -24.39 1.85
CA TRP A 219 39.31 -25.54 0.97
C TRP A 219 40.26 -25.21 -0.19
N LEU A 220 40.10 -24.05 -0.84
CA LEU A 220 41.01 -23.57 -1.90
C LEU A 220 42.43 -23.38 -1.38
N ALA A 221 42.60 -22.74 -0.21
CA ALA A 221 43.90 -22.53 0.40
C ALA A 221 44.60 -23.85 0.73
N ALA A 222 43.88 -24.81 1.32
CA ALA A 222 44.40 -26.14 1.60
C ALA A 222 44.80 -26.90 0.32
N LYS A 223 44.03 -26.75 -0.76
CA LYS A 223 44.33 -27.36 -2.06
C LYS A 223 45.58 -26.75 -2.71
N ALA A 224 45.69 -25.42 -2.69
CA ALA A 224 46.86 -24.70 -3.20
C ALA A 224 48.13 -25.08 -2.44
N TYR A 225 48.07 -25.13 -1.10
CA TYR A 225 49.19 -25.56 -0.27
C TYR A 225 49.69 -26.97 -0.60
N ARG A 226 48.76 -27.93 -0.75
CA ARG A 226 49.10 -29.31 -1.14
C ARG A 226 49.68 -29.42 -2.54
N TYR A 227 49.29 -28.53 -3.46
CA TYR A 227 49.85 -28.48 -4.80
C TYR A 227 51.32 -28.01 -4.75
N VAL A 228 51.60 -26.94 -3.99
CA VAL A 228 52.97 -26.42 -3.80
C VAL A 228 53.88 -27.42 -3.08
N GLN A 229 53.39 -28.17 -2.09
CA GLN A 229 54.22 -29.18 -1.41
C GLN A 229 54.60 -30.39 -2.27
N LYS A 230 53.87 -30.64 -3.35
CA LYS A 230 54.05 -31.83 -4.21
C LYS A 230 54.76 -31.53 -5.52
N GLY A 231 54.96 -30.26 -5.86
CA GLY A 231 55.80 -29.81 -6.97
C GLY A 231 57.18 -29.45 -6.47
#